data_AF-A0A419KTW0-F1
#
_entry.id   AF-A0A419KTW0-F1
#
_cell.length_a   1.000
_cell.length_b   1.000
_cell.length_c   1.000
_cell.angle_alpha   90.00
_cell.angle_beta   90.00
_cell.angle_gamma   90.00
#
_symmetry.space_group_name_H-M   'P 1'
#
loop_
_entity.id
_entity.type
_entity.pdbx_description
1 polymer ?
#
loop_
_entity_poly.entity_id
_entity_poly.type
_entity_poly.pdbx_seq_one_letter_code
_entity_poly.pdbx_strand_id
1 'polypeptide(L)'
;MNVLEELVSEWYEYQGYFVRRDIKVGKRATGGYEGELDIVAFHPVSRKIVHIETSMGAESWEKRRSIFQKKFSLGEKYIPMLFPFVESKPDKVAVLGFPRSTRLKDPLGPDIKVMFIPDLIKK
;
A
#
# COMPACT_ATOMS: atom_id res chain seq x y z
N MET A 1 9.19 -3.16 -8.13
CA MET A 1 10.24 -3.46 -7.14
C MET A 1 11.33 -2.40 -7.02
N ASN A 2 11.21 -1.54 -6.00
CA ASN A 2 12.28 -0.70 -5.47
C ASN A 2 12.71 -1.16 -4.05
N VAL A 3 13.81 -0.63 -3.52
CA VAL A 3 14.36 -1.04 -2.20
C VAL A 3 13.36 -0.86 -1.05
N LEU A 4 12.53 0.19 -1.09
CA LEU A 4 11.52 0.42 -0.04
C LEU A 4 10.38 -0.60 -0.13
N GLU A 5 9.94 -0.95 -1.35
CA GLU A 5 8.92 -1.99 -1.55
C GLU A 5 9.41 -3.35 -1.02
N GLU A 6 10.66 -3.69 -1.31
CA GLU A 6 11.28 -4.92 -0.84
C GLU A 6 11.37 -4.94 0.69
N LEU A 7 11.95 -3.90 1.30
CA LEU A 7 12.07 -3.78 2.76
C LEU A 7 10.70 -3.85 3.46
N VAL A 8 9.70 -3.15 2.96
CA VAL A 8 8.34 -3.17 3.53
C VAL A 8 7.73 -4.55 3.39
N SER A 9 7.90 -5.22 2.25
CA SER A 9 7.37 -6.56 2.02
C SER A 9 7.99 -7.56 2.99
N GLU A 10 9.32 -7.59 3.09
CA GLU A 10 10.05 -8.47 4.01
C GLU A 10 9.65 -8.23 5.47
N TRP A 11 9.42 -6.96 5.85
CA TRP A 11 8.94 -6.65 7.20
C TRP A 11 7.54 -7.22 7.47
N TYR A 12 6.60 -7.09 6.53
CA TYR A 12 5.27 -7.67 6.71
C TYR A 12 5.30 -9.21 6.67
N GLU A 13 6.13 -9.81 5.82
CA GLU A 13 6.38 -11.25 5.80
C GLU A 13 6.91 -11.72 7.18
N TYR A 14 7.89 -11.02 7.75
CA TYR A 14 8.42 -11.28 9.09
C TYR A 14 7.35 -11.17 10.19
N GLN A 15 6.39 -10.26 10.04
CA GLN A 15 5.25 -10.10 10.96
C GLN A 15 4.14 -11.16 10.76
N GLY A 16 4.35 -12.16 9.90
CA GLY A 16 3.42 -13.27 9.70
C GLY A 16 2.37 -13.04 8.62
N TYR A 17 2.55 -12.04 7.75
CA TYR A 17 1.67 -11.81 6.61
C TYR A 17 2.13 -12.60 5.38
N PHE A 18 1.17 -13.08 4.59
CA PHE A 18 1.39 -13.46 3.20
C PHE A 18 1.36 -12.22 2.33
N VAL A 19 2.44 -11.97 1.59
CA VAL A 19 2.61 -10.73 0.82
C VAL A 19 2.59 -11.02 -0.68
N ARG A 20 1.82 -10.21 -1.42
CA ARG A 20 1.90 -10.09 -2.88
C ARG A 20 2.47 -8.73 -3.24
N ARG A 21 3.33 -8.67 -4.25
CA ARG A 21 4.05 -7.48 -4.71
C ARG A 21 3.81 -7.23 -6.20
N ASP A 22 4.05 -6.00 -6.66
CA ASP A 22 4.02 -5.59 -8.07
C ASP A 22 2.75 -6.10 -8.80
N ILE A 23 1.59 -5.89 -8.17
CA ILE A 23 0.33 -6.54 -8.58
C ILE A 23 -0.33 -5.75 -9.69
N LYS A 24 -0.20 -6.23 -10.92
CA LYS A 24 -0.90 -5.66 -12.07
C LYS A 24 -2.40 -5.98 -12.01
N VAL A 25 -3.24 -4.95 -12.04
CA VAL A 25 -4.69 -5.06 -11.87
C VAL A 25 -5.47 -4.46 -13.03
N GLY A 26 -6.69 -4.98 -13.27
CA GLY A 26 -7.57 -4.50 -14.34
C GLY A 26 -7.01 -4.76 -15.75
N LYS A 27 -6.68 -6.03 -16.06
CA LYS A 27 -6.22 -6.43 -17.40
C LYS A 27 -7.25 -6.02 -18.46
N ARG A 28 -6.81 -5.34 -19.52
CA ARG A 28 -7.70 -4.81 -20.58
C ARG A 28 -7.74 -5.74 -21.79
N ALA A 29 -8.85 -5.71 -22.53
CA ALA A 29 -9.05 -6.53 -23.72
C ALA A 29 -8.01 -6.25 -24.82
N THR A 30 -7.59 -5.00 -24.96
CA THR A 30 -6.57 -4.56 -25.93
C THR A 30 -5.13 -4.73 -25.45
N GLY A 31 -4.93 -5.39 -24.30
CA GLY A 31 -3.63 -5.50 -23.65
C GLY A 31 -3.37 -4.40 -22.61
N GLY A 32 -2.38 -4.64 -21.74
CA GLY A 32 -2.07 -3.76 -20.62
C GLY A 32 -3.01 -3.93 -19.42
N TYR A 33 -2.82 -3.05 -18.43
CA TYR A 33 -3.49 -3.07 -17.13
C TYR A 33 -4.00 -1.67 -16.76
N GLU A 34 -5.03 -1.60 -15.92
CA GLU A 34 -5.56 -0.34 -15.40
C GLU A 34 -4.57 0.34 -14.45
N GLY A 35 -3.81 -0.47 -13.70
CA GLY A 35 -2.69 0.00 -12.91
C GLY A 35 -1.96 -1.14 -12.21
N GLU A 36 -1.15 -0.75 -11.24
CA GLU A 36 -0.32 -1.64 -10.43
C GLU A 36 -0.45 -1.21 -8.97
N LEU A 37 -0.55 -2.20 -8.08
CA LEU A 37 -0.52 -2.02 -6.63
C LEU A 37 0.85 -2.47 -6.14
N ASP A 38 1.48 -1.69 -5.26
CA ASP A 38 2.84 -2.01 -4.81
C ASP A 38 2.83 -3.30 -3.99
N ILE A 39 2.06 -3.32 -2.89
CA ILE A 39 2.06 -4.42 -1.94
C ILE A 39 0.64 -4.66 -1.40
N VAL A 40 0.23 -5.94 -1.33
CA VAL A 40 -0.96 -6.36 -0.58
C VAL A 40 -0.57 -7.48 0.37
N ALA A 41 -0.80 -7.27 1.67
CA ALA A 41 -0.41 -8.18 2.74
C ALA A 41 -1.65 -8.75 3.44
N PHE A 42 -1.74 -10.07 3.56
CA PHE A 42 -2.83 -10.78 4.24
C PHE A 42 -2.30 -11.54 5.47
N HIS A 43 -2.91 -11.32 6.63
CA HIS A 43 -2.57 -12.06 7.85
C HIS A 43 -3.54 -13.23 8.07
N PRO A 44 -3.09 -14.49 8.06
CA PRO A 44 -3.96 -15.66 8.08
C PRO A 44 -4.76 -15.82 9.39
N VAL A 45 -4.15 -15.53 10.54
CA VAL A 45 -4.81 -15.67 11.85
C VAL A 45 -5.83 -14.57 12.11
N SER A 46 -5.45 -13.30 11.96
CA SER A 46 -6.35 -12.16 12.22
C SER A 46 -7.32 -11.86 11.07
N ARG A 47 -7.17 -12.56 9.94
CA ARG A 47 -7.87 -12.32 8.66
C ARG A 47 -7.78 -10.87 8.14
N LYS A 48 -6.79 -10.10 8.58
CA LYS A 48 -6.60 -8.71 8.15
C LYS A 48 -5.93 -8.66 6.78
N ILE A 49 -6.34 -7.68 5.98
CA ILE A 49 -5.70 -7.36 4.71
C ILE A 49 -5.25 -5.90 4.71
N VAL A 50 -4.05 -5.64 4.23
CA VAL A 50 -3.44 -4.31 4.19
C VAL A 50 -2.99 -4.04 2.76
N HIS A 51 -3.48 -2.94 2.20
CA HIS A 51 -2.97 -2.39 0.95
C HIS A 51 -1.89 -1.37 1.29
N ILE A 52 -0.67 -1.65 0.87
CA ILE A 52 0.49 -0.84 1.20
C ILE A 52 1.05 -0.25 -0.09
N GLU A 53 1.21 1.07 -0.10
CA GLU A 53 1.78 1.82 -1.20
C GLU A 53 3.03 2.54 -0.72
N THR A 54 4.10 2.53 -1.51
CA THR A 54 5.39 3.07 -1.10
C THR A 54 5.79 4.27 -1.95
N SER A 55 6.60 5.17 -1.38
CA SER A 55 7.22 6.23 -2.17
C SER A 55 8.55 6.67 -1.60
N MET A 56 9.57 6.61 -2.45
CA MET A 56 10.88 7.24 -2.24
C MET A 56 10.94 8.64 -2.87
N GLY A 57 9.85 9.15 -3.45
CA GLY A 57 9.87 10.44 -4.16
C GLY A 57 9.84 11.64 -3.23
N ALA A 58 10.44 12.76 -3.65
CA ALA A 58 10.41 14.05 -2.94
C ALA A 58 9.25 14.98 -3.41
N GLU A 59 8.17 14.39 -3.93
CA GLU A 59 7.03 15.12 -4.50
C GLU A 59 6.28 16.00 -3.48
N SER A 60 5.51 16.98 -3.98
CA SER A 60 4.60 17.76 -3.12
C SER A 60 3.51 16.88 -2.50
N TRP A 61 2.91 17.33 -1.39
CA TRP A 61 1.80 16.59 -0.77
C TRP A 61 0.57 16.51 -1.67
N GLU A 62 0.28 17.54 -2.48
CA GLU A 62 -0.82 17.49 -3.44
C GLU A 62 -0.59 16.39 -4.49
N LYS A 63 0.63 16.31 -5.04
CA LYS A 63 0.97 15.30 -6.03
C LYS A 63 0.97 13.90 -5.43
N ARG A 64 1.52 13.72 -4.22
CA ARG A 64 1.44 12.45 -3.48
C ARG A 64 -0.02 12.04 -3.28
N ARG A 65 -0.88 12.94 -2.79
CA ARG A 65 -2.29 12.66 -2.55
C ARG A 65 -2.98 12.13 -3.80
N SER A 66 -2.79 12.78 -4.95
CA SER A 66 -3.36 12.32 -6.23
C SER A 66 -2.89 10.91 -6.62
N ILE A 67 -1.57 10.65 -6.50
CA ILE A 67 -0.99 9.34 -6.82
C ILE A 67 -1.53 8.24 -5.89
N PHE A 68 -1.46 8.46 -4.58
CA PHE A 68 -1.91 7.48 -3.59
C PHE A 68 -3.42 7.24 -3.69
N GLN A 69 -4.23 8.28 -3.85
CA GLN A 69 -5.68 8.12 -4.04
C GLN A 69 -5.99 7.23 -5.24
N LYS A 70 -5.34 7.48 -6.38
CA LYS A 70 -5.52 6.63 -7.57
C LYS A 70 -5.18 5.17 -7.28
N LYS A 71 -4.04 4.91 -6.65
CA LYS A 71 -3.62 3.55 -6.33
C LYS A 71 -4.56 2.87 -5.32
N PHE A 72 -4.91 3.54 -4.22
CA PHE A 72 -5.85 3.01 -3.23
C PHE A 72 -7.24 2.75 -3.79
N SER A 73 -7.76 3.59 -4.70
CA SER A 73 -9.02 3.32 -5.40
C SER A 73 -8.94 2.09 -6.30
N LEU A 74 -7.80 1.84 -6.96
CA LEU A 74 -7.59 0.58 -7.68
C LEU A 74 -7.53 -0.61 -6.71
N GLY A 75 -6.89 -0.44 -5.56
CA GLY A 75 -6.86 -1.44 -4.49
C GLY A 75 -8.26 -1.82 -4.02
N GLU A 76 -9.09 -0.84 -3.67
CA GLU A 76 -10.49 -1.06 -3.27
C GLU A 76 -11.29 -1.83 -4.33
N LYS A 77 -11.04 -1.53 -5.62
CA LYS A 77 -11.71 -2.18 -6.74
C LYS A 77 -11.26 -3.63 -6.95
N TYR A 78 -9.96 -3.92 -6.82
CA TYR A 78 -9.39 -5.19 -7.30
C TYR A 78 -8.93 -6.15 -6.19
N ILE A 79 -8.59 -5.67 -5.00
CA ILE A 79 -8.16 -6.53 -3.88
C ILE A 79 -9.22 -7.58 -3.49
N PRO A 80 -10.53 -7.28 -3.45
CA PRO A 80 -11.55 -8.28 -3.15
C PRO A 80 -11.54 -9.48 -4.11
N MET A 81 -11.15 -9.27 -5.37
CA MET A 81 -11.02 -10.36 -6.36
C MET A 81 -9.75 -11.19 -6.16
N LEU A 82 -8.68 -10.57 -5.61
CA LEU A 82 -7.41 -11.24 -5.33
C LEU A 82 -7.49 -12.09 -4.04
N PHE A 83 -8.34 -11.68 -3.10
CA PHE A 83 -8.51 -12.33 -1.80
C PHE A 83 -10.02 -12.53 -1.49
N PRO A 84 -10.73 -13.34 -2.29
CA PRO A 84 -12.19 -13.49 -2.20
C PRO A 84 -12.67 -14.13 -0.88
N PHE A 85 -11.76 -14.72 -0.12
CA PHE A 85 -12.02 -15.33 1.19
C PHE A 85 -11.90 -14.35 2.37
N VAL A 86 -11.60 -13.07 2.11
CA VAL A 86 -11.49 -12.01 3.11
C VAL A 86 -12.66 -11.04 2.98
N GLU A 87 -13.46 -10.91 4.03
CA GLU A 87 -14.67 -10.07 4.03
C GLU A 87 -14.37 -8.61 4.39
N SER A 88 -13.27 -8.35 5.11
CA SER A 88 -12.89 -7.00 5.52
C SER A 88 -12.29 -6.20 4.38
N LYS A 89 -12.59 -4.90 4.33
CA LYS A 89 -11.88 -3.96 3.45
C LYS A 89 -10.40 -3.87 3.85
N PRO A 90 -9.49 -3.65 2.88
CA PRO A 90 -8.08 -3.46 3.18
C PRO A 90 -7.82 -2.18 3.97
N ASP A 91 -7.02 -2.29 5.04
CA ASP A 91 -6.40 -1.14 5.68
C ASP A 91 -5.45 -0.48 4.67
N LYS A 92 -5.47 0.86 4.58
CA LYS A 92 -4.63 1.61 3.63
C LYS A 92 -3.42 2.17 4.36
N VAL A 93 -2.22 1.79 3.90
CA VAL A 93 -0.96 2.26 4.47
C VAL A 93 -0.08 2.86 3.38
N ALA A 94 0.34 4.11 3.57
CA ALA A 94 1.35 4.75 2.73
C ALA A 94 2.68 4.77 3.47
N VAL A 95 3.73 4.15 2.92
CA VAL A 95 5.08 4.15 3.48
C VAL A 95 5.98 5.11 2.69
N LEU A 96 6.52 6.11 3.37
CA LEU A 96 7.38 7.13 2.77
C LEU A 96 8.83 6.96 3.23
N GLY A 97 9.76 6.93 2.28
CA GLY A 97 11.18 6.67 2.56
C GLY A 97 11.92 7.82 3.22
N PHE A 98 11.55 9.07 2.90
CA PHE A 98 12.25 10.23 3.45
C PHE A 98 11.65 10.67 4.80
N PRO A 99 12.49 10.78 5.86
CA PRO A 99 12.04 11.23 7.16
C PRO A 99 11.90 12.75 7.15
N ARG A 100 10.68 13.21 6.94
CA ARG A 100 10.25 14.50 7.48
C ARG A 100 8.89 14.30 8.07
N SER A 101 8.81 14.35 9.40
CA SER A 101 7.55 14.54 10.10
C SER A 101 6.71 15.57 9.33
N THR A 102 5.50 15.20 8.98
CA THR A 102 4.57 16.15 8.37
C THR A 102 3.99 17.04 9.46
N ARG A 103 3.88 18.35 9.21
CA ARG A 103 3.10 19.25 10.07
C ARG A 103 1.59 19.12 9.80
N LEU A 104 1.23 18.51 8.67
CA LEU A 104 -0.17 18.27 8.30
C LEU A 104 -0.67 17.04 9.05
N LYS A 105 -1.79 17.21 9.75
CA LYS A 105 -2.59 16.09 10.23
C LYS A 105 -3.18 15.38 8.99
N ASP A 106 -2.94 14.08 8.87
CA ASP A 106 -3.49 13.20 7.82
C ASP A 106 -3.26 13.70 6.38
N PRO A 107 -2.01 13.84 5.92
CA PRO A 107 -1.69 14.53 4.67
C PRO A 107 -2.28 13.86 3.40
N LEU A 108 -2.59 12.57 3.46
CA LEU A 108 -3.20 11.81 2.36
C LEU A 108 -4.71 11.60 2.53
N GLY A 109 -5.29 11.98 3.67
CA GLY A 109 -6.67 11.70 4.04
C GLY A 109 -6.75 10.87 5.33
N PRO A 110 -7.91 10.92 6.04
CA PRO A 110 -8.06 10.32 7.35
C PRO A 110 -8.12 8.78 7.33
N ASP A 111 -8.38 8.18 6.17
CA ASP A 111 -8.50 6.74 5.97
C ASP A 111 -7.16 6.08 5.56
N ILE A 112 -6.11 6.87 5.36
CA ILE A 112 -4.78 6.39 4.95
C ILE A 112 -3.78 6.60 6.08
N LYS A 113 -3.29 5.51 6.64
CA LYS A 113 -2.21 5.56 7.62
C LYS A 113 -0.89 5.87 6.92
N VAL A 114 -0.31 7.03 7.22
CA VAL A 114 1.03 7.40 6.74
C VAL A 114 2.08 6.92 7.73
N MET A 115 3.08 6.19 7.22
CA MET A 115 4.23 5.70 7.98
C MET A 115 5.52 6.13 7.30
N PHE A 116 6.55 6.41 8.09
CA PHE A 116 7.92 6.52 7.61
C PHE A 116 8.71 5.26 7.95
N ILE A 117 9.88 5.06 7.34
CA ILE A 117 10.73 3.89 7.61
C ILE A 117 10.94 3.66 9.13
N PRO A 118 11.25 4.68 9.95
CA PRO A 118 11.42 4.48 11.40
C PRO A 118 10.16 4.00 12.12
N ASP A 119 8.96 4.24 11.57
CA ASP A 119 7.69 3.83 12.19
C ASP A 119 7.39 2.35 11.95
N LEU A 120 8.04 1.71 10.98
CA LEU A 120 7.86 0.27 10.71
C LEU A 120 8.40 -0.58 11.87
N ILE A 121 9.53 -0.17 12.46
CA ILE A 121 10.29 -0.96 13.44
C ILE A 121 9.84 -0.67 14.89
N LYS A 122 9.15 0.44 15.15
CA LYS A 122 8.79 0.89 16.51
C LYS A 122 7.60 0.16 17.16
N LYS A 123 7.31 -1.09 16.77
CA LYS A 123 6.21 -1.87 17.36
C LYS A 123 6.70 -2.79 18.48
#